data_AF-W4J540-F1
#
_entry.id   AF-W4J540-F1
#
_cell.length_a   1.000
_cell.length_b   1.000
_cell.length_c   1.000
_cell.angle_alpha   90.00
_cell.angle_beta   90.00
_cell.angle_gamma   90.00
#
_symmetry.space_group_name_H-M   'P 1'
#
loop_
_entity.id
_entity.type
_entity.pdbx_description
1 polymer ?
#
loop_
_entity_poly.entity_id
_entity_poly.type
_entity_poly.pdbx_seq_one_letter_code
_entity_poly.pdbx_strand_id
1 'polypeptide(L)'
;NNVNLLDNIIGDILTSLSKTFSDVQYFLCFLLKGMKTKEPAKCPILETYINPIFLALPFYLRLCQCLIRFNNEREKVHIYNMLKYLSGIFIVICTSFNWSYFGFDIYTSKLILVCSYVIGSTYMYIWDLYCDWGLLKEYNHLLRKNNNIMYPPHYYYFAGLLNLIFRLTWAITIMPINIFENKEINSFLITFFLMFIEVLRRSIWMCFRLENEHVTNASRYRAILW
;
A
#
# COMPACT_ATOMS: atom_id res chain seq x y z
N ASN A 1 24.41 -8.27 -2.82
CA ASN A 1 23.27 -8.40 -1.88
C ASN A 1 22.07 -8.94 -2.64
N ASN A 2 21.54 -10.09 -2.21
CA ASN A 2 20.34 -10.70 -2.78
C ASN A 2 19.12 -10.27 -1.95
N VAL A 3 17.97 -10.10 -2.60
CA VAL A 3 16.70 -9.76 -1.96
C VAL A 3 15.81 -11.00 -2.01
N ASN A 4 15.47 -11.55 -0.85
CA ASN A 4 14.73 -12.80 -0.73
C ASN A 4 13.21 -12.54 -0.65
N LEU A 5 12.42 -13.62 -0.65
CA LEU A 5 10.96 -13.54 -0.50
C LEU A 5 10.55 -12.87 0.82
N LEU A 6 11.27 -13.16 1.90
CA LEU A 6 11.02 -12.55 3.20
C LEU A 6 11.19 -11.02 3.14
N ASP A 7 12.28 -10.53 2.56
CA ASP A 7 12.53 -9.08 2.40
C ASP A 7 11.44 -8.39 1.57
N ASN A 8 10.92 -9.12 0.58
CA ASN A 8 9.84 -8.67 -0.28
C ASN A 8 8.52 -8.53 0.50
N ILE A 9 8.14 -9.55 1.28
CA ILE A 9 6.93 -9.55 2.10
C ILE A 9 7.02 -8.49 3.20
N ILE A 10 8.13 -8.41 3.93
CA ILE A 10 8.35 -7.40 4.97
C ILE A 10 8.25 -6.01 4.36
N GLY A 11 8.91 -5.78 3.23
CA GLY A 11 8.83 -4.51 2.53
C GLY A 11 7.39 -4.13 2.16
N ASP A 12 6.60 -5.08 1.65
CA ASP A 12 5.19 -4.81 1.29
C ASP A 12 4.32 -4.54 2.51
N ILE A 13 4.59 -5.20 3.65
CA ILE A 13 3.97 -4.87 4.94
C ILE A 13 4.35 -3.46 5.38
N LEU A 14 5.60 -3.04 5.21
CA LEU A 14 6.04 -1.67 5.54
C LEU A 14 5.26 -0.61 4.75
N THR A 15 4.91 -0.88 3.48
CA THR A 15 4.08 0.07 2.69
C THR A 15 2.67 0.24 3.25
N SER A 16 2.12 -0.79 3.90
CA SER A 16 0.85 -0.72 4.61
C SER A 16 0.96 0.05 5.95
N LEU A 17 2.19 0.20 6.48
CA LEU A 17 2.49 0.89 7.73
C LEU A 17 2.94 2.35 7.54
N SER A 18 2.92 2.89 6.31
CA SER A 18 3.39 4.27 6.03
C SER A 18 2.76 5.32 6.95
N LYS A 19 1.46 5.17 7.28
CA LYS A 19 0.78 6.10 8.19
C LYS A 19 1.28 5.98 9.63
N THR A 20 1.48 4.76 10.12
CA THR A 20 2.10 4.51 11.43
C THR A 20 3.51 5.09 11.52
N PHE A 21 4.30 4.98 10.45
CA PHE A 21 5.63 5.61 10.38
C PHE A 21 5.55 7.15 10.44
N SER A 22 4.58 7.74 9.76
CA SER A 22 4.27 9.16 9.88
C SER A 22 3.91 9.55 11.32
N ASP A 23 3.24 8.67 12.08
CA ASP A 23 2.81 9.00 13.44
C ASP A 23 3.95 8.97 14.49
N VAL A 24 5.07 8.29 14.20
CA VAL A 24 6.29 8.31 15.03
C VAL A 24 6.77 9.75 15.28
N GLN A 25 6.57 10.62 14.30
CA GLN A 25 6.94 12.03 14.35
C GLN A 25 6.22 12.77 15.51
N TYR A 26 4.94 12.45 15.75
CA TYR A 26 4.15 13.05 16.84
C TYR A 26 4.55 12.45 18.19
N PHE A 27 4.83 11.14 18.23
CA PHE A 27 5.34 10.48 19.43
C PHE A 27 6.67 11.09 19.89
N LEU A 28 7.62 11.30 18.97
CA LEU A 28 8.89 11.96 19.29
C LEU A 28 8.69 13.41 19.74
N CYS A 29 7.79 14.15 19.09
CA CYS A 29 7.48 15.53 19.49
C CYS A 29 6.94 15.58 20.93
N PHE A 30 6.03 14.66 21.27
CA PHE A 30 5.50 14.51 22.61
C PHE A 30 6.59 14.27 23.65
N LEU A 31 7.50 13.33 23.39
CA LEU A 31 8.59 13.02 24.32
C LEU A 31 9.58 14.18 24.50
N LEU A 32 9.86 14.95 23.45
CA LEU A 32 10.87 16.01 23.48
C LEU A 32 10.37 17.34 24.03
N LYS A 33 9.13 17.73 23.71
CA LYS A 33 8.60 19.08 24.04
C LYS A 33 7.40 19.05 24.97
N GLY A 34 6.81 17.87 25.22
CA GLY A 34 5.47 17.76 25.75
C GLY A 34 4.42 18.28 24.75
N MET A 35 3.16 17.87 24.93
CA MET A 35 2.03 18.43 24.17
C MET A 35 0.96 18.90 25.15
N LYS A 36 0.35 20.05 24.85
CA LYS A 36 -0.79 20.53 25.63
C LYS A 36 -2.02 19.69 25.30
N THR A 37 -2.78 19.29 26.31
CA THR A 37 -3.99 18.46 26.15
C THR A 37 -5.20 19.19 25.56
N LYS A 38 -5.13 20.52 25.42
CA LYS A 38 -6.22 21.39 24.95
C LYS A 38 -5.99 21.97 23.55
N GLU A 39 -4.82 21.74 22.97
CA GLU A 39 -4.48 22.20 21.64
C GLU A 39 -4.24 20.97 20.75
N PRO A 40 -4.63 21.01 19.47
CA PRO A 40 -4.34 19.90 18.56
C PRO A 40 -2.83 19.65 18.53
N ALA A 41 -2.44 18.37 18.57
CA ALA A 41 -1.06 17.94 18.52
C ALA A 41 -0.40 18.39 17.21
N LYS A 42 0.27 19.56 17.24
CA LYS A 42 0.99 20.12 16.10
C LYS A 42 2.48 19.98 16.31
N CYS A 43 3.18 19.47 15.29
CA CYS A 43 4.63 19.40 15.27
C CYS A 43 5.18 20.27 14.12
N PRO A 44 5.28 21.60 14.31
CA PRO A 44 5.34 22.58 13.22
C PRO A 44 6.59 22.53 12.32
N ILE A 45 7.68 21.86 12.72
CA ILE A 45 8.89 21.70 11.89
C ILE A 45 8.83 20.42 11.05
N LEU A 46 8.10 19.41 11.51
CA LEU A 46 8.11 18.05 10.93
C LEU A 46 6.92 17.83 9.97
N GLU A 47 5.79 18.47 10.25
CA GLU A 47 4.52 18.13 9.61
C GLU A 47 4.44 18.52 8.12
N THR A 48 4.97 19.68 7.72
CA THR A 48 4.86 20.15 6.33
C THR A 48 5.87 19.49 5.39
N TYR A 49 7.11 19.30 5.84
CA TYR A 49 8.21 18.87 4.97
C TYR A 49 8.66 17.43 5.20
N ILE A 50 8.56 16.93 6.43
CA ILE A 50 9.10 15.62 6.81
C ILE A 50 8.02 14.54 6.77
N ASN A 51 6.76 14.88 7.03
CA ASN A 51 5.66 13.95 6.92
C ASN A 51 5.57 13.24 5.54
N PRO A 52 5.69 13.94 4.39
CA PRO A 52 5.66 13.29 3.08
C PRO A 52 6.84 12.33 2.88
N ILE A 53 7.99 12.63 3.48
CA ILE A 53 9.19 11.77 3.43
C ILE A 53 8.93 10.47 4.16
N PHE A 54 8.38 10.52 5.39
CA PHE A 54 8.02 9.30 6.14
C PHE A 54 6.95 8.48 5.44
N LEU A 55 5.96 9.12 4.81
CA LEU A 55 4.93 8.43 4.04
C LEU A 55 5.51 7.73 2.80
N ALA A 56 6.46 8.38 2.11
CA ALA A 56 7.10 7.86 0.90
C ALA A 56 8.22 6.83 1.17
N LEU A 57 8.83 6.85 2.36
CA LEU A 57 10.00 6.03 2.70
C LEU A 57 9.79 4.52 2.46
N PRO A 58 8.68 3.89 2.91
CA PRO A 58 8.46 2.47 2.63
C PRO A 58 8.39 2.14 1.13
N PHE A 59 7.76 3.01 0.33
CA PHE A 59 7.69 2.85 -1.13
C PHE A 59 9.06 3.00 -1.78
N TYR A 60 9.87 3.95 -1.30
CA TYR A 60 11.25 4.13 -1.78
C TYR A 60 12.12 2.89 -1.48
N LEU A 61 12.04 2.32 -0.28
CA LEU A 61 12.77 1.10 0.06
C LEU A 61 12.38 -0.06 -0.86
N ARG A 62 11.08 -0.20 -1.20
CA ARG A 62 10.61 -1.19 -2.17
C ARG A 62 11.12 -0.96 -3.57
N LEU A 63 11.17 0.29 -4.01
CA LEU A 63 11.77 0.66 -5.29
C LEU A 63 13.23 0.22 -5.34
N CYS A 64 14.03 0.50 -4.30
CA CYS A 64 15.42 0.05 -4.20
C CYS A 64 15.55 -1.48 -4.25
N GLN A 65 14.71 -2.21 -3.50
CA GLN A 65 14.67 -3.67 -3.53
C GLN A 65 14.37 -4.21 -4.93
N CYS A 66 13.42 -3.60 -5.64
CA CYS A 66 13.08 -4.00 -7.01
C CYS A 66 14.21 -3.68 -8.00
N LEU A 67 14.91 -2.56 -7.80
CA LEU A 67 16.08 -2.20 -8.61
C LEU A 67 17.22 -3.19 -8.44
N ILE A 68 17.51 -3.60 -7.20
CA ILE A 68 18.52 -4.63 -6.90
C ILE A 68 18.15 -5.95 -7.60
N ARG A 69 16.89 -6.38 -7.51
CA ARG A 69 16.42 -7.59 -8.21
C ARG A 69 16.49 -7.48 -9.72
N PHE A 70 16.13 -6.33 -10.29
CA PHE A 70 16.27 -6.09 -11.72
C PHE A 70 17.73 -6.17 -12.16
N ASN A 71 18.66 -5.63 -11.38
CA ASN A 71 20.08 -5.69 -11.71
C ASN A 71 20.64 -7.12 -11.68
N ASN A 72 20.13 -7.95 -10.76
CA ASN A 72 20.55 -9.34 -10.59
C ASN A 72 19.90 -10.30 -11.61
N GLU A 73 18.60 -10.19 -11.84
CA GLU A 73 17.81 -11.14 -12.64
C GLU A 73 17.57 -10.66 -14.08
N ARG A 74 17.64 -9.35 -14.35
CA ARG A 74 17.32 -8.69 -15.64
C ARG A 74 15.91 -8.93 -16.17
N GLU A 75 15.02 -9.44 -15.33
CA GLU A 75 13.62 -9.71 -15.67
C GLU A 75 12.75 -8.44 -15.64
N LYS A 76 11.94 -8.25 -16.70
CA LYS A 76 11.07 -7.07 -16.85
C LYS A 76 10.03 -6.94 -15.76
N VAL A 77 9.64 -8.05 -15.11
CA VAL A 77 8.69 -8.04 -13.98
C VAL A 77 9.14 -7.09 -12.86
N HIS A 78 10.45 -6.97 -12.62
CA HIS A 78 10.98 -6.07 -11.60
C HIS A 78 10.82 -4.61 -11.97
N ILE A 79 10.84 -4.27 -13.26
CA ILE A 79 10.56 -2.91 -13.74
C ILE A 79 9.10 -2.54 -13.50
N TYR A 80 8.18 -3.43 -13.84
CA TYR A 80 6.77 -3.19 -13.57
C TYR A 80 6.53 -3.08 -12.05
N ASN A 81 7.20 -3.90 -11.23
CA ASN A 81 7.11 -3.76 -9.78
C ASN A 81 7.68 -2.41 -9.28
N MET A 82 8.76 -1.89 -9.88
CA MET A 82 9.27 -0.54 -9.58
C MET A 82 8.22 0.53 -9.91
N LEU A 83 7.57 0.45 -11.08
CA LEU A 83 6.49 1.36 -11.47
C LEU A 83 5.32 1.33 -10.47
N LYS A 84 5.05 0.16 -9.87
CA LYS A 84 4.09 0.03 -8.76
C LYS A 84 4.41 0.97 -7.61
N TYR A 85 5.63 0.91 -7.08
CA TYR A 85 6.01 1.74 -5.93
C TYR A 85 6.19 3.20 -6.31
N LEU A 86 6.61 3.50 -7.54
CA LEU A 86 6.61 4.87 -8.08
C LEU A 86 5.19 5.47 -8.10
N SER A 87 4.17 4.69 -8.45
CA SER A 87 2.78 5.17 -8.39
C SER A 87 2.35 5.52 -6.96
N GLY A 88 2.81 4.77 -5.96
CA GLY A 88 2.59 5.09 -4.54
C GLY A 88 3.29 6.37 -4.11
N ILE A 89 4.57 6.56 -4.49
CA ILE A 89 5.31 7.81 -4.24
C ILE A 89 4.61 9.00 -4.89
N PHE A 90 4.14 8.83 -6.13
CA PHE A 90 3.41 9.87 -6.85
C PHE A 90 2.12 10.27 -6.13
N ILE A 91 1.35 9.31 -5.62
CA ILE A 91 0.15 9.59 -4.80
C ILE A 91 0.53 10.39 -3.55
N VAL A 92 1.62 10.05 -2.86
CA VAL A 92 2.09 10.79 -1.68
C VAL A 92 2.43 12.23 -2.04
N ILE A 93 3.10 12.46 -3.18
CA ILE A 93 3.40 13.81 -3.69
C ILE A 93 2.10 14.56 -3.98
N CYS A 94 1.16 13.95 -4.73
CA CYS A 94 -0.11 14.60 -5.04
C CYS A 94 -0.93 14.97 -3.81
N THR A 95 -0.82 14.18 -2.75
CA THR A 95 -1.53 14.41 -1.48
C THR A 95 -0.86 15.51 -0.65
N SER A 96 0.47 15.59 -0.68
CA SER A 96 1.26 16.48 0.18
C SER A 96 1.52 17.85 -0.44
N PHE A 97 1.50 17.94 -1.78
CA PHE A 97 1.82 19.16 -2.49
C PHE A 97 0.64 20.15 -2.50
N ASN A 98 0.92 21.42 -2.22
CA ASN A 98 -0.09 22.47 -2.36
C ASN A 98 -0.14 22.98 -3.81
N TRP A 99 -1.07 22.43 -4.57
CA TRP A 99 -1.30 22.73 -5.98
C TRP A 99 -1.65 24.20 -6.27
N SER A 100 -2.05 24.98 -5.25
CA SER A 100 -2.27 26.42 -5.39
C SER A 100 -1.01 27.18 -5.80
N TYR A 101 0.19 26.66 -5.52
CA TYR A 101 1.44 27.28 -5.98
C TYR A 101 1.58 27.30 -7.51
N PHE A 102 0.90 26.38 -8.21
CA PHE A 102 0.83 26.35 -9.67
C PHE A 102 -0.40 27.10 -10.22
N GLY A 103 -1.18 27.76 -9.37
CA GLY A 103 -2.40 28.46 -9.77
C GLY A 103 -3.59 27.54 -10.05
N PHE A 104 -3.54 26.27 -9.66
CA PHE A 104 -4.68 25.37 -9.78
C PHE A 104 -5.73 25.68 -8.71
N ASP A 105 -7.00 25.64 -9.12
CA ASP A 105 -8.14 25.75 -8.22
C ASP A 105 -8.31 24.45 -7.40
N ILE A 106 -9.16 24.54 -6.37
CA ILE A 106 -9.36 23.42 -5.45
C ILE A 106 -10.00 22.21 -6.14
N TYR A 107 -10.85 22.41 -7.15
CA TYR A 107 -11.49 21.32 -7.86
C TYR A 107 -10.49 20.58 -8.74
N THR A 108 -9.67 21.29 -9.53
CA THR A 108 -8.61 20.67 -10.34
C THR A 108 -7.61 19.91 -9.46
N SER A 109 -7.22 20.49 -8.32
CA SER A 109 -6.31 19.84 -7.36
C SER A 109 -6.89 18.53 -6.83
N LYS A 110 -8.18 18.51 -6.47
CA LYS A 110 -8.88 17.30 -6.02
C LYS A 110 -9.07 16.29 -7.14
N LEU A 111 -9.32 16.73 -8.37
CA LEU A 111 -9.43 15.85 -9.53
C LEU A 111 -8.11 15.13 -9.81
N ILE A 112 -6.98 15.85 -9.80
CA ILE A 112 -5.64 15.26 -9.95
C ILE A 112 -5.40 14.18 -8.89
N LEU A 113 -5.75 14.48 -7.64
CA LEU A 113 -5.61 13.55 -6.52
C LEU A 113 -6.48 12.29 -6.69
N VAL A 114 -7.76 12.45 -7.03
CA VAL A 114 -8.67 11.32 -7.25
C VAL A 114 -8.18 10.46 -8.42
N CYS A 115 -7.76 11.08 -9.52
CA CYS A 115 -7.21 10.37 -10.68
C CYS A 115 -5.94 9.58 -10.31
N SER A 116 -5.02 10.16 -9.54
CA SER A 116 -3.79 9.47 -9.12
C SER A 116 -4.10 8.25 -8.25
N TYR A 117 -5.04 8.38 -7.31
CA TYR A 117 -5.51 7.25 -6.50
C TYR A 117 -6.20 6.18 -7.33
N VAL A 118 -7.08 6.54 -8.28
CA VAL A 118 -7.79 5.57 -9.13
C VAL A 118 -6.81 4.78 -9.98
N ILE A 119 -5.89 5.46 -10.66
CA ILE A 119 -4.89 4.83 -11.54
C ILE A 119 -3.97 3.93 -10.72
N GLY A 120 -3.39 4.46 -9.62
CA GLY A 120 -2.48 3.70 -8.78
C GLY A 120 -3.15 2.50 -8.10
N SER A 121 -4.37 2.67 -7.58
CA SER A 121 -5.12 1.58 -6.94
C SER A 121 -5.49 0.50 -7.93
N THR A 122 -5.90 0.87 -9.14
CA THR A 122 -6.22 -0.09 -10.21
C THR A 122 -4.97 -0.87 -10.61
N TYR A 123 -3.84 -0.18 -10.80
CA TYR A 123 -2.57 -0.81 -11.13
C TYR A 123 -2.14 -1.84 -10.07
N MET A 124 -2.18 -1.44 -8.79
CA MET A 124 -1.82 -2.33 -7.69
C MET A 124 -2.83 -3.47 -7.49
N TYR A 125 -4.12 -3.25 -7.75
CA TYR A 125 -5.13 -4.30 -7.70
C TYR A 125 -4.89 -5.37 -8.77
N ILE A 126 -4.63 -4.95 -10.01
CA ILE A 126 -4.29 -5.86 -11.10
C ILE A 126 -2.98 -6.60 -10.77
N TRP A 127 -1.99 -5.91 -10.22
CA TRP A 127 -0.74 -6.53 -9.78
C TRP A 127 -0.98 -7.65 -8.77
N ASP A 128 -1.80 -7.40 -7.74
CA ASP A 128 -2.10 -8.40 -6.72
C ASP A 128 -2.69 -9.67 -7.33
N LEU A 129 -3.72 -9.52 -8.18
CA LEU A 129 -4.40 -10.67 -8.78
C LEU A 129 -3.52 -11.41 -9.79
N TYR A 130 -2.79 -10.69 -10.63
CA TYR A 130 -2.04 -11.26 -11.75
C TYR A 130 -0.64 -11.74 -11.35
N CYS A 131 0.16 -10.87 -10.74
CA CYS A 131 1.55 -11.15 -10.38
C CYS A 131 1.63 -11.91 -9.04
N ASP A 132 0.97 -11.37 -8.01
CA ASP A 132 1.17 -11.84 -6.65
C ASP A 132 0.43 -13.14 -6.37
N TRP A 133 -0.84 -13.24 -6.77
CA TRP A 133 -1.70 -14.41 -6.58
C TRP A 133 -1.75 -15.35 -7.80
N GLY A 134 -1.40 -14.85 -8.99
CA GLY A 134 -1.32 -15.67 -10.20
C GLY A 134 -2.66 -16.05 -10.83
N LEU A 135 -3.77 -15.37 -10.50
CA LEU A 135 -5.13 -15.80 -10.84
C LEU A 135 -5.61 -15.42 -12.25
N LEU A 136 -4.95 -14.47 -12.94
CA LEU A 136 -5.41 -13.94 -14.23
C LEU A 136 -4.42 -14.19 -15.39
N LYS A 137 -3.57 -15.23 -15.27
CA LYS A 137 -2.51 -15.49 -16.26
C LYS A 137 -3.02 -16.14 -17.56
N GLU A 138 -4.17 -16.80 -17.51
CA GLU A 138 -4.72 -17.55 -18.63
C GLU A 138 -5.90 -16.78 -19.25
N TYR A 139 -5.88 -16.59 -20.57
CA TYR A 139 -6.84 -15.75 -21.30
C TYR A 139 -8.33 -16.14 -21.07
N ASN A 140 -8.61 -17.42 -20.83
CA ASN A 140 -9.97 -17.94 -20.66
C ASN A 140 -10.33 -18.32 -19.21
N HIS A 141 -9.41 -18.12 -18.25
CA HIS A 141 -9.63 -18.57 -16.88
C HIS A 141 -9.27 -17.48 -15.87
N LEU A 142 -10.23 -17.17 -14.99
CA LEU A 142 -10.07 -16.24 -13.87
C LEU A 142 -9.35 -16.86 -12.66
N LEU A 143 -9.05 -18.16 -12.71
CA LEU A 143 -8.34 -18.93 -11.68
C LEU A 143 -7.28 -19.81 -12.34
N ARG A 144 -6.28 -20.22 -11.56
CA ARG A 144 -5.21 -21.13 -12.03
C ARG A 144 -5.77 -22.53 -12.32
N LYS A 145 -5.31 -23.15 -13.40
CA LYS A 145 -5.70 -24.51 -13.82
C LYS A 145 -4.93 -25.62 -13.08
N ASN A 146 -5.48 -26.85 -13.07
CA ASN A 146 -4.83 -28.11 -12.65
C ASN A 146 -4.45 -28.27 -11.16
N ASN A 147 -5.39 -28.19 -10.21
CA ASN A 147 -5.14 -28.42 -8.77
C ASN A 147 -4.05 -27.54 -8.11
N ASN A 148 -3.59 -26.51 -8.82
CA ASN A 148 -2.67 -25.48 -8.33
C ASN A 148 -3.39 -24.44 -7.46
N ILE A 149 -4.45 -24.87 -6.77
CA ILE A 149 -5.24 -24.09 -5.85
C ILE A 149 -5.32 -24.85 -4.53
N MET A 150 -4.81 -24.25 -3.46
CA MET A 150 -4.86 -24.84 -2.13
C MET A 150 -6.24 -24.66 -1.48
N TYR A 151 -6.93 -23.57 -1.82
CA TYR A 151 -8.23 -23.21 -1.24
C TYR A 151 -9.38 -23.49 -2.22
N PRO A 152 -10.62 -23.62 -1.73
CA PRO A 152 -11.80 -23.64 -2.59
C PRO A 152 -11.90 -22.37 -3.48
N PRO A 153 -12.39 -22.48 -4.73
CA PRO A 153 -12.49 -21.37 -5.69
C PRO A 153 -13.18 -20.11 -5.16
N HIS A 154 -14.23 -20.26 -4.35
CA HIS A 154 -15.00 -19.14 -3.82
C HIS A 154 -14.17 -18.21 -2.90
N TYR A 155 -13.16 -18.74 -2.20
CA TYR A 155 -12.27 -17.90 -1.39
C TYR A 155 -11.43 -16.95 -2.24
N TYR A 156 -11.00 -17.36 -3.44
CA TYR A 156 -10.24 -16.49 -4.33
C TYR A 156 -11.10 -15.34 -4.87
N TYR A 157 -12.34 -15.63 -5.28
CA TYR A 157 -13.28 -14.58 -5.71
C TYR A 157 -13.62 -13.62 -4.57
N PHE A 158 -13.89 -14.15 -3.38
CA PHE A 158 -14.18 -13.35 -2.20
C PHE A 158 -12.99 -12.49 -1.79
N ALA A 159 -11.77 -13.04 -1.77
CA ALA A 159 -10.55 -12.30 -1.48
C ALA A 159 -10.26 -11.23 -2.52
N GLY A 160 -10.51 -11.49 -3.81
CA GLY A 160 -10.41 -10.50 -4.87
C GLY A 160 -11.37 -9.33 -4.65
N LEU A 161 -12.63 -9.63 -4.35
CA LEU A 161 -13.65 -8.61 -4.04
C LEU A 161 -13.27 -7.80 -2.79
N LEU A 162 -12.86 -8.46 -1.69
CA LEU A 162 -12.42 -7.77 -0.48
C LEU A 162 -11.20 -6.89 -0.73
N ASN A 163 -10.23 -7.37 -1.52
CA ASN A 163 -9.06 -6.58 -1.88
C ASN A 163 -9.47 -5.32 -2.67
N LEU A 164 -10.45 -5.42 -3.58
CA LEU A 164 -10.98 -4.25 -4.28
C LEU A 164 -11.64 -3.27 -3.32
N ILE A 165 -12.56 -3.73 -2.47
CA ILE A 165 -13.28 -2.89 -1.51
C ILE A 165 -12.31 -2.20 -0.55
N PHE A 166 -11.39 -2.94 0.05
CA PHE A 166 -10.41 -2.40 1.00
C PHE A 166 -9.40 -1.46 0.34
N ARG A 167 -9.10 -1.63 -0.95
CA ARG A 167 -8.28 -0.66 -1.71
C ARG A 167 -8.98 0.67 -1.92
N LEU A 168 -10.32 0.72 -1.92
CA LEU A 168 -11.08 1.96 -2.08
C LEU A 168 -11.19 2.78 -0.77
N THR A 169 -10.55 2.32 0.31
CA THR A 169 -10.53 3.05 1.59
C THR A 169 -9.92 4.44 1.50
N TRP A 170 -9.07 4.73 0.51
CA TRP A 170 -8.57 6.09 0.26
C TRP A 170 -9.70 7.09 -0.05
N ALA A 171 -10.87 6.64 -0.55
CA ALA A 171 -11.98 7.55 -0.78
C ALA A 171 -12.50 8.16 0.53
N ILE A 172 -12.48 7.36 1.61
CA ILE A 172 -12.87 7.77 2.96
C ILE A 172 -11.94 8.87 3.49
N THR A 173 -10.65 8.85 3.13
CA THR A 173 -9.69 9.88 3.57
C THR A 173 -9.89 11.24 2.90
N ILE A 174 -10.61 11.28 1.77
CA ILE A 174 -10.92 12.51 1.03
C ILE A 174 -12.31 13.05 1.41
N MET A 175 -13.25 12.17 1.77
CA MET A 175 -14.62 12.56 2.12
C MET A 175 -14.71 13.15 3.53
N PRO A 176 -15.43 14.27 3.73
CA PRO A 176 -15.65 14.84 5.05
C PRO A 176 -16.75 14.07 5.79
N ILE A 177 -16.41 12.91 6.35
CA ILE A 177 -17.34 12.08 7.14
C ILE A 177 -17.27 12.52 8.60
N ASN A 178 -18.38 13.02 9.16
CA ASN A 178 -18.49 13.42 10.56
C ASN A 178 -19.54 12.53 11.25
N ILE A 179 -19.09 11.51 11.99
CA ILE A 179 -19.95 10.61 12.76
C ILE A 179 -20.21 11.18 14.15
N PHE A 180 -19.23 11.89 14.71
CA PHE A 180 -19.30 12.51 16.04
C PHE A 180 -19.14 14.03 15.94
N GLU A 181 -19.75 14.75 16.88
CA GLU A 181 -19.60 16.21 17.01
C GLU A 181 -18.14 16.61 17.30
N ASN A 182 -17.42 15.78 18.06
CA ASN A 182 -16.00 15.99 18.31
C ASN A 182 -15.15 15.52 17.10
N LYS A 183 -14.65 16.51 16.35
CA LYS A 183 -13.83 16.30 15.15
C LYS A 183 -12.55 15.49 15.39
N GLU A 184 -11.91 15.64 16.55
CA GLU A 184 -10.67 14.93 16.85
C GLU A 184 -10.92 13.44 17.08
N ILE A 185 -11.94 13.12 17.90
CA ILE A 185 -12.36 11.73 18.15
C ILE A 185 -12.78 11.07 16.84
N ASN A 186 -13.55 11.79 16.02
CA ASN A 186 -13.98 11.30 14.72
C ASN A 186 -12.79 10.97 13.79
N SER A 187 -11.81 11.88 13.67
CA SER A 187 -10.62 11.65 12.84
C SER A 187 -9.77 10.49 13.35
N PHE A 188 -9.61 10.36 14.67
CA PHE A 188 -8.88 9.26 15.28
C PHE A 188 -9.54 7.91 14.98
N LEU A 189 -10.85 7.79 15.23
CA LEU A 189 -11.59 6.54 15.03
C LEU A 189 -11.60 6.12 13.56
N ILE A 190 -11.85 7.06 12.63
CA ILE A 190 -11.80 6.76 11.20
C ILE A 190 -10.40 6.23 10.83
N THR A 191 -9.34 6.93 11.23
CA THR A 191 -7.96 6.50 10.93
C THR A 191 -7.66 5.12 11.51
N PHE A 192 -8.08 4.86 12.75
CA PHE A 192 -7.91 3.56 13.41
C PHE A 192 -8.56 2.42 12.61
N PHE A 193 -9.84 2.57 12.22
CA PHE A 193 -10.52 1.55 11.43
C PHE A 193 -9.91 1.36 10.05
N LEU A 194 -9.47 2.45 9.39
CA LEU A 194 -8.78 2.35 8.10
C LEU A 194 -7.46 1.57 8.21
N MET A 195 -6.68 1.80 9.26
CA MET A 195 -5.45 1.05 9.51
C MET A 195 -5.72 -0.43 9.80
N PHE A 196 -6.76 -0.72 10.58
CA PHE A 196 -7.18 -2.10 10.82
C PHE A 196 -7.58 -2.82 9.53
N ILE A 197 -8.36 -2.16 8.66
CA ILE A 197 -8.74 -2.69 7.34
C ILE A 197 -7.49 -2.95 6.48
N GLU A 198 -6.53 -2.04 6.47
CA GLU A 198 -5.30 -2.20 5.69
C GLU A 198 -4.45 -3.39 6.19
N VAL A 199 -4.39 -3.61 7.51
CA VAL A 199 -3.75 -4.80 8.10
C VAL A 199 -4.46 -6.08 7.63
N LEU A 200 -5.79 -6.15 7.75
CA LEU A 200 -6.57 -7.32 7.30
C LEU A 200 -6.37 -7.61 5.81
N ARG A 201 -6.41 -6.56 4.97
CA ARG A 201 -6.16 -6.67 3.53
C ARG A 201 -4.79 -7.28 3.25
N ARG A 202 -3.75 -6.83 3.95
CA ARG A 202 -2.38 -7.32 3.79
C ARG A 202 -2.23 -8.76 4.29
N SER A 203 -2.90 -9.13 5.39
CA SER A 203 -2.93 -10.52 5.87
C SER A 203 -3.53 -11.47 4.84
N ILE A 204 -4.68 -11.10 4.25
CA ILE A 204 -5.30 -11.88 3.17
C ILE A 204 -4.34 -12.00 1.98
N TRP A 205 -3.77 -10.86 1.54
CA TRP A 205 -2.81 -10.84 0.45
C TRP A 205 -1.61 -11.77 0.70
N MET A 206 -1.09 -11.80 1.92
CA MET A 206 0.05 -12.63 2.30
C MET A 206 -0.26 -14.12 2.19
N CYS A 207 -1.45 -14.56 2.61
CA CYS A 207 -1.89 -15.95 2.47
C CYS A 207 -1.88 -16.42 1.01
N PHE A 208 -2.50 -15.66 0.11
CA PHE A 208 -2.55 -16.00 -1.32
C PHE A 208 -1.20 -15.81 -2.03
N ARG A 209 -0.39 -14.84 -1.61
CA ARG A 209 0.97 -14.64 -2.14
C ARG A 209 1.88 -15.81 -1.80
N LEU A 210 1.88 -16.26 -0.54
CA LEU A 210 2.68 -17.40 -0.09
C LEU A 210 2.24 -18.69 -0.79
N GLU A 211 0.93 -18.89 -0.91
CA GLU A 211 0.38 -20.04 -1.62
C GLU A 211 0.81 -20.06 -3.10
N ASN A 212 0.76 -18.91 -3.79
CA ASN A 212 1.18 -18.82 -5.18
C ASN A 212 2.68 -19.08 -5.37
N GLU A 213 3.50 -18.59 -4.44
CA GLU A 213 4.93 -18.88 -4.43
C GLU A 213 5.21 -20.37 -4.16
N HIS A 214 4.49 -20.98 -3.22
CA HIS A 214 4.61 -22.41 -2.91
C HIS A 214 4.27 -23.29 -4.13
N VAL A 215 3.13 -23.02 -4.77
CA VAL A 215 2.67 -23.73 -5.97
C VAL A 215 3.65 -23.54 -7.13
N THR A 216 4.13 -22.30 -7.34
CA THR A 216 5.09 -21.99 -8.41
C THR A 216 6.45 -22.65 -8.16
N ASN A 217 6.93 -22.70 -6.92
CA ASN A 217 8.21 -23.34 -6.58
C ASN A 217 8.13 -24.87 -6.63
N ALA A 218 7.02 -25.47 -6.19
CA ALA A 218 6.76 -26.90 -6.34
C ALA A 218 6.81 -27.34 -7.81
N SER A 219 6.26 -26.52 -8.72
CA SER A 219 6.34 -26.79 -10.17
C SER A 219 7.74 -26.65 -10.78
N ARG A 220 8.68 -25.99 -10.08
CA ARG A 220 10.06 -25.76 -10.52
C ARG A 220 11.10 -26.69 -9.86
N TYR A 221 10.67 -27.70 -9.10
CA TYR A 221 11.54 -28.66 -8.40
C TYR A 221 12.69 -28.04 -7.58
N ARG A 222 12.49 -26.83 -7.02
CA ARG A 222 13.43 -26.25 -6.05
C ARG A 222 12.94 -26.56 -4.65
N ALA A 223 13.64 -27.44 -3.95
CA ALA A 223 13.40 -27.69 -2.54
C ALA A 223 13.53 -26.39 -1.75
N ILE A 224 12.55 -26.12 -0.89
CA ILE A 224 12.60 -25.03 0.09
C ILE A 224 13.70 -25.43 1.09
N LEU A 225 14.91 -24.92 0.88
CA LEU A 225 15.92 -24.94 1.94
C LEU A 225 15.53 -23.85 2.93
N TRP A 226 15.00 -24.32 4.04
CA TRP A 226 14.78 -23.58 5.28
C TRP A 226 16.10 -23.04 5.83
#